data_AF-A0AAD4NB03-F1
#
_entry.id   AF-A0AAD4NB03-F1
#
_cell.length_a   1.000
_cell.length_b   1.000
_cell.length_c   1.000
_cell.angle_alpha   90.00
_cell.angle_beta   90.00
_cell.angle_gamma   90.00
#
_symmetry.space_group_name_H-M   'P 1'
#
loop_
_entity.id
_entity.type
_entity.pdbx_description
1 polymer ?
#
loop_
_entity_poly.entity_id
_entity_poly.type
_entity_poly.pdbx_seq_one_letter_code
_entity_poly.pdbx_strand_id
1 'polypeptide(L)'
;MSGGLEFEVLPENCLRNDHLELVLGTPINQIIAALQNASRFVKNVELVYCNKEPFEREITITLKNDGIRLYFEPKAQILKLIEVFDFKNITLHYCNTVFSSPGDEANVSKVENCFGATHPGVYDEKAKMYLLHWRGVSFSFPAKEPSSTIQPSYAHGLSSLNFVNSSLPLLERMTIFCGASPSEIRTPEVPISVHCGNVYPISVESINEDGKITGLRVTFLSEDDTLSPPRKTSELARADRIIRFGDSEQSVLSSLGAPSKIFYKSDEKMLIQRGSNSENLKNVDQPDFFFNYFTLGLVG
;
A
#
# COMPACT_ATOMS: atom_id res chain seq x y z
N MET A 1 11.71 -28.34 -0.21
CA MET A 1 12.16 -27.37 0.79
C MET A 1 11.99 -25.99 0.16
N SER A 2 10.88 -25.31 0.41
CA SER A 2 10.76 -23.90 0.03
C SER A 2 11.61 -23.12 1.03
N GLY A 3 12.79 -22.65 0.61
CA GLY A 3 13.53 -21.67 1.41
C GLY A 3 12.63 -20.47 1.65
N GLY A 4 12.57 -19.99 2.90
CA GLY A 4 11.80 -18.79 3.24
C GLY A 4 12.30 -17.58 2.43
N LEU A 5 11.43 -16.60 2.22
CA LEU A 5 11.83 -15.38 1.52
C LEU A 5 12.75 -14.57 2.43
N GLU A 6 13.88 -14.14 1.89
CA GLU A 6 14.78 -13.20 2.54
C GLU A 6 14.52 -11.80 1.99
N PHE A 7 14.41 -10.80 2.87
CA PHE A 7 14.20 -9.41 2.48
C PHE A 7 15.19 -8.48 3.18
N GLU A 8 15.69 -7.52 2.40
CA GLU A 8 16.40 -6.35 2.89
C GLU A 8 15.38 -5.29 3.34
N VAL A 9 15.57 -4.81 4.57
CA VAL A 9 14.80 -3.69 5.12
C VAL A 9 15.54 -2.40 4.85
N LEU A 10 14.91 -1.46 4.14
CA LEU A 10 15.44 -0.11 3.93
C LEU A 10 14.49 0.92 4.55
N PRO A 11 14.81 1.46 5.75
CA PRO A 11 13.99 2.47 6.42
C PRO A 11 13.70 3.68 5.52
N GLU A 12 12.50 4.24 5.63
CA GLU A 12 11.96 5.31 4.78
C GLU A 12 11.83 5.00 3.28
N ASN A 13 12.17 3.80 2.84
CA ASN A 13 12.29 3.51 1.42
C ASN A 13 11.51 2.26 0.99
N CYS A 14 11.95 1.06 1.36
CA CYS A 14 11.38 -0.15 0.79
C CYS A 14 11.63 -1.42 1.62
N LEU A 15 10.89 -2.47 1.26
CA LEU A 15 11.19 -3.86 1.61
C LEU A 15 11.48 -4.61 0.31
N ARG A 16 12.67 -5.20 0.14
CA ARG A 16 13.06 -5.75 -1.16
C ARG A 16 13.83 -7.05 -1.10
N ASN A 17 13.78 -7.81 -2.18
CA ASN A 17 14.65 -8.96 -2.44
C ASN A 17 14.87 -9.12 -3.96
N ASP A 18 15.53 -10.21 -4.35
CA ASP A 18 15.89 -10.50 -5.74
C ASP A 18 14.68 -10.69 -6.69
N HIS A 19 13.48 -10.86 -6.14
CA HIS A 19 12.26 -11.17 -6.90
C HIS A 19 11.18 -10.10 -6.80
N LEU A 20 11.19 -9.30 -5.74
CA LEU A 20 10.15 -8.34 -5.41
C LEU A 20 10.74 -7.14 -4.69
N GLU A 21 10.44 -5.95 -5.20
CA GLU A 21 10.78 -4.67 -4.59
C GLU A 21 9.50 -3.91 -4.23
N LEU A 22 9.29 -3.65 -2.94
CA LEU A 22 8.14 -2.93 -2.42
C LEU A 22 8.59 -1.54 -1.97
N VAL A 23 8.57 -0.56 -2.88
CA VAL A 23 9.06 0.81 -2.62
C VAL A 23 7.90 1.72 -2.22
N LEU A 24 8.05 2.46 -1.13
CA LEU A 24 7.13 3.51 -0.73
C LEU A 24 6.95 4.55 -1.86
N GLY A 25 5.73 5.05 -2.02
CA GLY A 25 5.36 5.96 -3.10
C GLY A 25 5.06 5.29 -4.44
N THR A 26 5.30 3.98 -4.59
CA THR A 26 4.95 3.26 -5.81
C THR A 26 3.42 3.18 -5.96
N PRO A 27 2.87 3.53 -7.14
CA PRO A 27 1.44 3.38 -7.42
C PRO A 27 0.94 1.93 -7.29
N ILE A 28 -0.29 1.76 -6.83
CA ILE A 28 -0.90 0.45 -6.55
C ILE A 28 -0.89 -0.49 -7.77
N ASN A 29 -1.12 0.03 -8.97
CA ASN A 29 -1.11 -0.77 -10.19
C ASN A 29 0.28 -1.35 -10.50
N GLN A 30 1.35 -0.60 -10.22
CA GLN A 30 2.72 -1.08 -10.39
C GLN A 30 3.08 -2.13 -9.32
N ILE A 31 2.64 -1.95 -8.08
CA ILE A 31 2.78 -2.99 -7.04
C ILE A 31 2.04 -4.26 -7.45
N ILE A 32 0.81 -4.16 -7.94
CA ILE A 32 0.05 -5.32 -8.43
C ILE A 32 0.79 -6.00 -9.60
N ALA A 33 1.33 -5.23 -10.55
CA ALA A 33 2.12 -5.78 -11.65
C ALA A 33 3.40 -6.49 -11.16
N ALA A 34 4.11 -5.91 -10.17
CA ALA A 34 5.28 -6.53 -9.56
C ALA A 34 4.93 -7.86 -8.87
N LEU A 35 3.82 -7.90 -8.11
CA LEU A 35 3.33 -9.11 -7.46
C LEU A 35 2.92 -10.19 -8.48
N GLN A 36 2.29 -9.80 -9.59
CA GLN A 36 1.95 -10.72 -10.68
C GLN A 36 3.20 -11.32 -11.33
N ASN A 37 4.25 -10.51 -11.55
CA ASN A 37 5.53 -10.97 -12.08
C ASN A 37 6.26 -11.90 -11.09
N ALA A 38 6.11 -11.65 -9.78
CA ALA A 38 6.67 -12.46 -8.70
C ALA A 38 5.77 -13.65 -8.27
N SER A 39 4.70 -13.95 -9.00
CA SER A 39 3.67 -14.95 -8.62
C SER A 39 4.16 -16.39 -8.41
N ARG A 40 5.38 -16.71 -8.86
CA ARG A 40 6.04 -17.99 -8.54
C ARG A 40 6.43 -18.09 -7.07
N PHE A 41 6.81 -16.96 -6.47
CA PHE A 41 7.36 -16.86 -5.12
C PHE A 41 6.32 -16.32 -4.13
N VAL A 42 5.56 -15.31 -4.54
CA VAL A 42 4.51 -14.71 -3.72
C VAL A 42 3.16 -15.31 -4.07
N LYS A 43 2.46 -15.83 -3.05
CA LYS A 43 1.16 -16.50 -3.20
C LYS A 43 0.18 -16.02 -2.14
N ASN A 44 -1.10 -16.29 -2.37
CA ASN A 44 -2.17 -15.97 -1.42
C ASN A 44 -2.24 -14.45 -1.12
N VAL A 45 -2.34 -13.68 -2.21
CA VAL A 45 -2.45 -12.22 -2.19
C VAL A 45 -3.92 -11.84 -2.10
N GLU A 46 -4.26 -10.99 -1.12
CA GLU A 46 -5.61 -10.47 -0.93
C GLU A 46 -5.63 -8.95 -1.03
N LEU A 47 -6.55 -8.41 -1.83
CA LEU A 47 -6.81 -6.98 -1.95
C LEU A 47 -8.09 -6.64 -1.17
N VAL A 48 -8.01 -5.69 -0.25
CA VAL A 48 -9.14 -5.22 0.55
C VAL A 48 -9.34 -3.72 0.30
N TYR A 49 -10.58 -3.34 -0.03
CA TYR A 49 -11.00 -1.96 -0.30
C TYR A 49 -12.44 -1.74 0.20
N CYS A 50 -12.83 -0.48 0.40
CA CYS A 50 -14.18 -0.11 0.84
C CYS A 50 -15.01 0.39 -0.35
N ASN A 51 -15.95 -0.41 -0.84
CA ASN A 51 -16.86 -0.04 -1.92
C ASN A 51 -17.84 1.10 -1.58
N LYS A 52 -18.09 1.39 -0.30
CA LYS A 52 -18.91 2.54 0.12
C LYS A 52 -18.13 3.86 0.15
N GLU A 53 -16.82 3.77 0.39
CA GLU A 53 -15.92 4.90 0.63
C GLU A 53 -14.55 4.66 -0.06
N PRO A 54 -14.50 4.45 -1.40
CA PRO A 54 -13.35 3.84 -2.08
C PRO A 54 -12.06 4.68 -2.05
N PHE A 55 -12.16 6.00 -1.92
CA PHE A 55 -11.01 6.91 -1.83
C PHE A 55 -10.90 7.63 -0.48
N GLU A 56 -11.69 7.21 0.52
CA GLU A 56 -11.63 7.75 1.88
C GLU A 56 -11.10 6.71 2.89
N ARG A 57 -11.19 5.42 2.54
CA ARG A 57 -10.61 4.31 3.33
C ARG A 57 -9.35 3.79 2.66
N GLU A 58 -8.38 3.42 3.48
CA GLU A 58 -7.13 2.83 2.99
C GLU A 58 -7.40 1.51 2.27
N ILE A 59 -6.78 1.37 1.10
CA ILE A 59 -6.72 0.10 0.38
C ILE A 59 -5.54 -0.68 0.95
N THR A 60 -5.70 -1.99 1.11
CA THR A 60 -4.62 -2.86 1.56
C THR A 60 -4.41 -4.06 0.66
N ILE A 61 -3.15 -4.45 0.48
CA ILE A 61 -2.76 -5.71 -0.16
C ILE A 61 -2.05 -6.57 0.89
N THR A 62 -2.56 -7.76 1.17
CA THR A 62 -1.99 -8.68 2.15
C THR A 62 -1.38 -9.89 1.44
N LEU A 63 -0.09 -10.13 1.67
CA LEU A 63 0.65 -11.32 1.26
C LEU A 63 0.61 -12.31 2.43
N LYS A 64 -0.45 -13.11 2.50
CA LYS A 64 -0.76 -13.90 3.71
C LYS A 64 0.31 -14.91 4.09
N ASN A 65 0.94 -15.54 3.10
CA ASN A 65 1.94 -16.57 3.34
C ASN A 65 3.27 -16.00 3.82
N ASP A 66 3.53 -14.73 3.47
CA ASP A 66 4.80 -14.04 3.70
C ASP A 66 4.72 -13.11 4.93
N GLY A 67 3.54 -12.92 5.50
CA GLY A 67 3.33 -12.07 6.68
C GLY A 67 3.47 -10.58 6.39
N ILE A 68 3.26 -10.15 5.13
CA ILE A 68 3.43 -8.75 4.71
C ILE A 68 2.07 -8.14 4.37
N ARG A 69 1.82 -6.90 4.80
CA ARG A 69 0.67 -6.10 4.43
C ARG A 69 1.11 -4.72 3.94
N LEU A 70 0.52 -4.30 2.84
CA LEU A 70 0.78 -3.04 2.16
C LEU A 70 -0.41 -2.12 2.35
N TYR A 71 -0.18 -0.89 2.73
CA TYR A 71 -1.20 0.14 2.94
C TYR A 71 -1.02 1.26 1.93
N PHE A 72 -2.10 1.61 1.23
CA PHE A 72 -2.09 2.63 0.19
C PHE A 72 -2.77 3.90 0.67
N GLU A 73 -2.22 5.05 0.27
CA GLU A 73 -2.87 6.34 0.47
C GLU A 73 -4.18 6.38 -0.34
N PRO A 74 -5.35 6.63 0.28
CA PRO A 74 -6.65 6.48 -0.38
C PRO A 74 -6.86 7.32 -1.64
N LYS A 75 -6.32 8.52 -1.72
CA LYS A 75 -6.57 9.46 -2.83
C LYS A 75 -5.49 9.39 -3.89
N ALA A 76 -4.22 9.37 -3.48
CA ALA A 76 -3.05 9.29 -4.35
C ALA A 76 -2.80 7.86 -4.84
N GLN A 77 -3.38 6.84 -4.19
CA GLN A 77 -3.27 5.42 -4.60
C GLN A 77 -1.82 4.91 -4.68
N ILE A 78 -0.97 5.43 -3.80
CA ILE A 78 0.46 5.09 -3.69
C ILE A 78 0.75 4.34 -2.39
N LEU A 79 1.74 3.45 -2.41
CA LEU A 79 2.17 2.68 -1.24
C LEU A 79 2.67 3.61 -0.14
N LYS A 80 1.97 3.68 0.99
CA LYS A 80 2.23 4.60 2.10
C LYS A 80 2.95 3.93 3.26
N LEU A 81 2.64 2.66 3.54
CA LEU A 81 3.21 1.91 4.64
C LEU A 81 3.32 0.42 4.28
N ILE A 82 4.43 -0.19 4.70
CA ILE A 82 4.66 -1.64 4.60
C ILE A 82 4.70 -2.18 6.02
N GLU A 83 3.87 -3.16 6.32
CA GLU A 83 3.79 -3.86 7.60
C GLU A 83 4.25 -5.30 7.43
N VAL A 84 5.14 -5.77 8.30
CA VAL A 84 5.41 -7.19 8.51
C VAL A 84 4.76 -7.59 9.83
N PHE A 85 3.78 -8.48 9.77
CA PHE A 85 2.93 -8.91 10.89
C PHE A 85 3.09 -10.40 11.24
N ASP A 86 3.76 -11.19 10.41
CA ASP A 86 4.12 -12.58 10.72
C ASP A 86 5.57 -12.86 10.30
N PHE A 87 6.40 -13.26 11.26
CA PHE A 87 7.83 -13.45 11.07
C PHE A 87 8.22 -14.93 10.82
N LYS A 88 7.24 -15.85 10.83
CA LYS A 88 7.49 -17.30 10.79
C LYS A 88 8.10 -17.82 9.49
N ASN A 89 7.90 -17.14 8.37
CA ASN A 89 8.34 -17.59 7.04
C ASN A 89 9.25 -16.59 6.32
N ILE A 90 9.73 -15.56 7.03
CA ILE A 90 10.49 -14.45 6.45
C ILE A 90 11.80 -14.25 7.20
N THR A 91 12.89 -14.09 6.46
CA THR A 91 14.19 -13.67 6.98
C THR A 91 14.38 -12.19 6.66
N LEU A 92 14.77 -11.40 7.65
CA LEU A 92 14.96 -9.97 7.53
C LEU A 92 16.40 -9.59 7.86
N HIS A 93 17.02 -8.83 6.97
CA HIS A 93 18.33 -8.24 7.21
C HIS A 93 18.32 -6.73 7.01
N TYR A 94 19.21 -6.05 7.72
CA TYR A 94 19.49 -4.62 7.61
C TYR A 94 21.00 -4.43 7.57
N CYS A 95 21.52 -3.69 6.59
CA CYS A 95 22.97 -3.48 6.40
C CYS A 95 23.78 -4.79 6.43
N ASN A 96 23.30 -5.82 5.70
CA ASN A 96 23.87 -7.18 5.66
C ASN A 96 23.82 -7.98 6.98
N THR A 97 23.15 -7.47 8.01
CA THR A 97 22.98 -8.18 9.30
C THR A 97 21.57 -8.75 9.38
N VAL A 98 21.46 -10.07 9.43
CA VAL A 98 20.19 -10.75 9.69
C VAL A 98 19.80 -10.50 11.14
N PHE A 99 18.63 -9.88 11.36
CA PHE A 99 18.14 -9.59 12.71
C PHE A 99 16.90 -10.39 13.09
N SER A 100 16.22 -11.01 12.10
CA SER A 100 15.10 -11.91 12.31
C SER A 100 15.12 -13.03 11.28
N SER A 101 14.90 -14.27 11.71
CA SER A 101 14.73 -15.41 10.81
C SER A 101 13.71 -16.42 11.38
N PRO A 102 13.11 -17.29 10.55
CA PRO A 102 12.20 -18.34 11.03
C PRO A 102 12.79 -19.18 12.17
N GLY A 103 12.13 -19.20 13.33
CA GLY A 103 12.58 -19.94 14.51
C GLY A 103 13.69 -19.26 15.33
N ASP A 104 14.13 -18.07 14.91
CA ASP A 104 15.02 -17.19 15.66
C ASP A 104 14.58 -15.73 15.46
N GLU A 105 13.30 -15.48 15.74
CA GLU A 105 12.66 -14.17 15.53
C GLU A 105 13.37 -13.06 16.34
N ALA A 106 13.29 -11.83 15.83
CA ALA A 106 13.87 -10.68 16.49
C ALA A 106 13.24 -10.47 17.88
N ASN A 107 14.07 -10.06 18.83
CA ASN A 107 13.63 -9.47 20.11
C ASN A 107 14.18 -8.05 20.21
N VAL A 108 13.84 -7.33 21.28
CA VAL A 108 14.29 -5.96 21.51
C VAL A 108 15.82 -5.82 21.37
N SER A 109 16.59 -6.71 21.99
CA SER A 109 18.06 -6.66 21.94
C SER A 109 18.61 -6.84 20.53
N LYS A 110 18.06 -7.76 19.73
CA LYS A 110 18.50 -7.93 18.32
C LYS A 110 18.21 -6.68 17.49
N VAL A 111 17.06 -6.05 17.71
CA VAL A 111 16.70 -4.81 17.01
C VAL A 111 17.62 -3.67 17.41
N GLU A 112 17.85 -3.44 18.71
CA GLU A 112 18.76 -2.39 19.20
C GLU A 112 20.21 -2.61 18.74
N ASN A 113 20.68 -3.86 18.71
CA ASN A 113 22.02 -4.19 18.20
C ASN A 113 22.15 -3.91 16.69
N CYS A 114 21.07 -4.06 15.93
CA CYS A 114 21.06 -3.91 14.48
C CYS A 114 20.84 -2.44 14.03
N PHE A 115 19.91 -1.74 14.66
CA PHE A 115 19.51 -0.37 14.30
C PHE A 115 20.14 0.71 15.20
N GLY A 116 20.89 0.30 16.22
CA GLY A 116 21.47 1.18 17.24
C GLY A 116 20.47 1.55 18.33
N ALA A 117 20.97 2.21 19.38
CA ALA A 117 20.10 2.74 20.43
C ALA A 117 19.15 3.82 19.88
N THR A 118 17.91 3.86 20.38
CA THR A 118 16.91 4.87 20.02
C THR A 118 16.40 5.66 21.22
N HIS A 119 15.60 6.70 20.96
CA HIS A 119 14.80 7.42 21.96
C HIS A 119 13.94 6.42 22.78
N PRO A 120 13.59 6.75 24.04
CA PRO A 120 12.95 5.79 24.93
C PRO A 120 11.67 5.22 24.29
N GLY A 121 11.55 3.90 24.30
CA GLY A 121 10.39 3.24 23.72
C GLY A 121 9.07 3.69 24.35
N VAL A 122 8.04 3.73 23.52
CA VAL A 122 6.72 4.25 23.87
C VAL A 122 5.81 3.08 24.20
N TYR A 123 5.11 3.15 25.33
CA TYR A 123 4.10 2.16 25.68
C TYR A 123 2.72 2.60 25.15
N ASP A 124 2.14 1.79 24.28
CA ASP A 124 0.76 1.93 23.84
C ASP A 124 -0.15 1.09 24.76
N GLU A 125 -0.82 1.77 25.68
CA GLU A 125 -1.72 1.15 26.63
C GLU A 125 -2.94 0.49 25.97
N LYS A 126 -3.40 1.00 24.83
CA LYS A 126 -4.58 0.47 24.12
C LYS A 126 -4.24 -0.81 23.41
N ALA A 127 -3.09 -0.83 22.72
CA ALA A 127 -2.60 -2.02 22.03
C ALA A 127 -1.92 -3.02 22.98
N LYS A 128 -1.57 -2.61 24.22
CA LYS A 128 -0.69 -3.35 25.13
C LYS A 128 0.65 -3.68 24.47
N MET A 129 1.19 -2.72 23.71
CA MET A 129 2.42 -2.87 22.95
C MET A 129 3.49 -1.91 23.43
N TYR A 130 4.72 -2.38 23.45
CA TYR A 130 5.92 -1.56 23.57
C TYR A 130 6.48 -1.27 22.18
N LEU A 131 6.67 0.01 21.87
CA LEU A 131 7.03 0.50 20.55
C LEU A 131 8.43 1.10 20.56
N LEU A 132 9.25 0.67 19.61
CA LEU A 132 10.56 1.28 19.32
C LEU A 132 10.52 1.91 17.93
N HIS A 133 10.99 3.15 17.84
CA HIS A 133 10.91 3.95 16.62
C HIS A 133 12.30 4.36 16.17
N TRP A 134 12.57 4.20 14.89
CA TRP A 134 13.64 4.88 14.18
C TRP A 134 12.99 5.68 13.05
N ARG A 135 13.73 6.61 12.48
CA ARG A 135 13.28 7.30 11.28
C ARG A 135 13.02 6.25 10.18
N GLY A 136 11.76 6.17 9.77
CA GLY A 136 11.28 5.31 8.71
C GLY A 136 11.06 3.84 9.00
N VAL A 137 11.27 3.39 10.25
CA VAL A 137 10.96 2.03 10.67
C VAL A 137 10.52 1.99 12.12
N SER A 138 9.52 1.17 12.44
CA SER A 138 9.14 0.93 13.83
C SER A 138 8.92 -0.55 14.13
N PHE A 139 9.13 -0.92 15.39
CA PHE A 139 9.04 -2.28 15.89
C PHE A 139 8.11 -2.30 17.10
N SER A 140 7.16 -3.25 17.12
CA SER A 140 6.20 -3.43 18.21
C SER A 140 6.42 -4.77 18.88
N PHE A 141 6.49 -4.76 20.20
CA PHE A 141 6.65 -5.94 21.04
C PHE A 141 5.49 -6.02 22.04
N PRO A 142 4.97 -7.22 22.34
CA PRO A 142 3.92 -7.36 23.34
C PRO A 142 4.44 -6.96 24.72
N ALA A 143 3.70 -6.08 25.39
CA ALA A 143 3.97 -5.75 26.79
C ALA A 143 3.26 -6.77 27.70
N LYS A 144 3.97 -7.31 28.69
CA LYS A 144 3.31 -8.03 29.79
C LYS A 144 2.58 -7.02 30.68
N GLU A 145 1.49 -7.45 31.32
CA GLU A 145 0.60 -6.56 32.10
C GLU A 145 1.38 -5.57 32.99
N PRO A 146 0.88 -4.32 33.13
CA PRO A 146 1.55 -3.30 33.93
C PRO A 146 1.49 -3.70 35.41
N SER A 147 2.50 -4.42 35.90
CA SER A 147 2.69 -4.68 37.32
C SER A 147 3.16 -3.41 38.02
N SER A 148 2.28 -2.41 38.19
CA SER A 148 2.38 -1.21 39.06
C SER A 148 3.72 -0.42 39.12
N THR A 149 4.68 -0.74 38.26
CA THR A 149 6.07 -0.29 38.31
C THR A 149 6.55 0.19 36.94
N ILE A 150 5.69 0.16 35.92
CA ILE A 150 5.93 0.88 34.66
C ILE A 150 5.62 2.36 34.94
N GLN A 151 6.47 2.99 35.73
CA GLN A 151 6.53 4.44 35.77
C GLN A 151 7.12 4.93 34.44
N PRO A 152 6.68 6.07 33.89
CA PRO A 152 7.32 6.73 32.76
C PRO A 152 8.68 7.35 33.13
N SER A 153 9.40 6.73 34.07
CA SER A 153 10.72 7.13 34.51
C SER A 153 11.74 6.54 33.54
N TYR A 154 12.32 7.43 32.73
CA TYR A 154 13.70 7.40 32.26
C TYR A 154 14.45 6.10 32.61
N ALA A 155 14.33 5.11 31.74
CA ALA A 155 15.20 3.96 31.75
C ALA A 155 15.65 3.76 30.32
N HIS A 156 16.91 4.14 30.09
CA HIS A 156 17.67 3.64 28.96
C HIS A 156 17.69 2.11 29.04
N GLY A 157 17.21 1.46 27.98
CA GLY A 157 17.28 0.02 27.83
C GLY A 157 16.33 -0.76 28.73
N LEU A 158 16.37 -2.08 28.53
CA LEU A 158 15.55 -3.17 29.09
C LEU A 158 15.29 -3.13 30.62
N SER A 159 15.91 -2.22 31.36
CA SER A 159 15.90 -2.16 32.83
C SER A 159 14.56 -1.76 33.46
N SER A 160 13.61 -1.23 32.69
CA SER A 160 12.26 -0.86 33.15
C SER A 160 11.16 -1.83 32.73
N LEU A 161 11.46 -2.80 31.85
CA LEU A 161 10.52 -3.84 31.45
C LEU A 161 10.81 -5.12 32.24
N ASN A 162 9.99 -5.36 33.27
CA ASN A 162 10.07 -6.60 34.05
C ASN A 162 9.56 -7.78 33.22
N PHE A 163 10.47 -8.53 32.57
CA PHE A 163 10.12 -9.72 31.82
C PHE A 163 10.06 -10.96 32.74
N VAL A 164 8.85 -11.44 33.02
CA VAL A 164 8.65 -12.70 33.76
C VAL A 164 9.20 -13.87 32.91
N ASN A 165 10.16 -14.62 33.46
CA ASN A 165 10.82 -15.82 32.87
C ASN A 165 12.09 -15.63 32.02
N SER A 166 12.84 -14.53 32.15
CA SER A 166 14.14 -14.32 31.50
C SER A 166 14.18 -14.34 29.95
N SER A 167 13.04 -14.59 29.28
CA SER A 167 12.92 -14.46 27.82
C SER A 167 12.35 -13.09 27.44
N LEU A 168 13.05 -12.42 26.53
CA LEU A 168 12.61 -11.16 25.93
C LEU A 168 11.41 -11.40 24.99
N PRO A 169 10.45 -10.46 24.89
CA PRO A 169 9.35 -10.58 23.96
C PRO A 169 9.87 -10.60 22.53
N LEU A 170 9.25 -11.45 21.71
CA LEU A 170 9.53 -11.53 20.29
C LEU A 170 8.81 -10.39 19.55
N LEU A 171 9.37 -10.02 18.42
CA LEU A 171 8.84 -9.01 17.52
C LEU A 171 7.48 -9.46 16.98
N GLU A 172 6.46 -8.63 17.19
CA GLU A 172 5.09 -8.90 16.73
C GLU A 172 4.76 -8.11 15.47
N ARG A 173 5.33 -6.92 15.31
CA ARG A 173 5.08 -6.08 14.14
C ARG A 173 6.28 -5.19 13.80
N MET A 174 6.61 -5.12 12.51
CA MET A 174 7.54 -4.14 11.95
C MET A 174 6.80 -3.30 10.92
N THR A 175 7.00 -1.99 10.91
CA THR A 175 6.45 -1.11 9.86
C THR A 175 7.54 -0.25 9.24
N ILE A 176 7.46 -0.04 7.92
CA ILE A 176 8.32 0.85 7.13
C ILE A 176 7.42 1.95 6.55
N PHE A 177 7.81 3.20 6.71
CA PHE A 177 7.03 4.39 6.34
C PHE A 177 7.96 5.59 6.11
N CYS A 178 7.47 6.68 5.51
CA CYS A 178 8.22 7.94 5.44
C CYS A 178 7.89 8.82 6.65
N GLY A 179 8.87 9.18 7.49
CA GLY A 179 8.61 9.97 8.71
C GLY A 179 9.44 9.54 9.91
N ALA A 180 9.32 10.29 11.01
CA ALA A 180 10.08 10.03 12.24
C ALA A 180 9.45 8.94 13.12
N SER A 181 8.11 8.84 13.12
CA SER A 181 7.36 7.87 13.91
C SER A 181 6.05 7.49 13.21
N PRO A 182 5.37 6.40 13.64
CA PRO A 182 4.06 6.02 13.09
C PRO A 182 2.97 7.08 13.26
N SER A 183 3.13 8.03 14.20
CA SER A 183 2.20 9.16 14.37
C SER A 183 2.51 10.33 13.43
N GLU A 184 3.69 10.34 12.82
CA GLU A 184 4.19 11.41 11.95
C GLU A 184 4.49 10.89 10.52
N ILE A 185 3.66 9.96 10.04
CA ILE A 185 3.79 9.44 8.68
C ILE A 185 3.47 10.55 7.68
N ARG A 186 4.43 10.80 6.78
CA ARG A 186 4.30 11.71 5.64
C ARG A 186 3.94 10.90 4.40
N THR A 187 3.24 11.54 3.48
CA THR A 187 2.98 10.98 2.15
C THR A 187 4.32 10.80 1.43
N PRO A 188 4.66 9.58 0.96
CA PRO A 188 5.88 9.36 0.19
C PRO A 188 5.85 10.11 -1.14
N GLU A 189 7.02 10.55 -1.60
CA GLU A 189 7.17 11.02 -2.98
C GLU A 189 7.15 9.83 -3.93
N VAL A 190 6.59 10.02 -5.12
CA VAL A 190 6.56 8.97 -6.13
C VAL A 190 7.98 8.75 -6.67
N PRO A 191 8.53 7.52 -6.67
CA PRO A 191 9.88 7.27 -7.15
C PRO A 191 10.04 7.63 -8.63
N ILE A 192 11.19 8.20 -9.01
CA ILE A 192 11.49 8.60 -10.41
C ILE A 192 11.31 7.43 -11.39
N SER A 193 11.61 6.20 -10.97
CA SER A 193 11.44 4.98 -11.76
C SER A 193 10.01 4.74 -12.24
N VAL A 194 9.02 5.29 -11.54
CA VAL A 194 7.58 5.20 -11.87
C VAL A 194 7.24 6.05 -13.10
N HIS A 195 7.94 7.17 -13.30
CA HIS A 195 7.62 8.21 -14.28
C HIS A 195 8.03 7.88 -15.73
N CYS A 196 8.55 6.68 -16.02
CA CYS A 196 9.08 6.25 -17.32
C CYS A 196 8.03 6.24 -18.47
N GLY A 197 7.52 7.42 -18.87
CA GLY A 197 6.46 7.60 -19.87
C GLY A 197 5.04 7.33 -19.36
N ASN A 198 4.86 7.14 -18.05
CA ASN A 198 3.54 6.86 -17.46
C ASN A 198 2.91 8.14 -16.91
N VAL A 199 1.61 8.28 -17.14
CA VAL A 199 0.76 9.27 -16.47
C VAL A 199 0.07 8.57 -15.31
N TYR A 200 0.10 9.18 -14.14
CA TYR A 200 -0.65 8.71 -12.98
C TYR A 200 -1.29 9.92 -12.28
N PRO A 201 -2.47 9.74 -11.67
CA PRO A 201 -3.13 10.78 -10.93
C PRO A 201 -2.40 11.04 -9.62
N ILE A 202 -2.34 12.30 -9.22
CA ILE A 202 -1.86 12.70 -7.88
C ILE A 202 -2.96 12.60 -6.82
N SER A 203 -4.22 12.56 -7.26
CA SER A 203 -5.38 12.43 -6.38
C SER A 203 -6.60 11.96 -7.17
N VAL A 204 -7.38 11.07 -6.57
CA VAL A 204 -8.66 10.56 -7.05
C VAL A 204 -9.66 10.69 -5.92
N GLU A 205 -10.80 11.28 -6.20
CA GLU A 205 -11.86 11.51 -5.20
C GLU A 205 -13.22 11.10 -5.75
N SER A 206 -14.05 10.51 -4.88
CA SER A 206 -15.45 10.23 -5.20
C SER A 206 -16.27 11.51 -5.21
N ILE A 207 -17.09 11.70 -6.24
CA ILE A 207 -18.13 12.72 -6.26
C ILE A 207 -19.40 12.08 -5.69
N ASN A 208 -19.86 12.62 -4.57
CA ASN A 208 -21.04 12.12 -3.85
C ASN A 208 -22.18 13.13 -3.96
N GLU A 209 -23.33 12.68 -4.44
CA GLU A 209 -24.58 13.45 -4.50
C GLU A 209 -25.68 12.59 -3.84
N ASP A 210 -26.38 13.15 -2.86
CA ASP A 210 -27.46 12.47 -2.11
C ASP A 210 -27.06 11.11 -1.50
N GLY A 211 -25.82 10.97 -1.04
CA GLY A 211 -25.30 9.74 -0.44
C GLY A 211 -24.98 8.63 -1.46
N LYS A 212 -24.99 8.94 -2.75
CA LYS A 212 -24.59 8.04 -3.83
C LYS A 212 -23.36 8.59 -4.54
N ILE A 213 -22.40 7.71 -4.84
CA ILE A 213 -21.26 8.06 -5.69
C ILE A 213 -21.80 8.25 -7.12
N THR A 214 -21.68 9.46 -7.66
CA THR A 214 -22.14 9.82 -9.02
C THR A 214 -21.00 10.03 -10.00
N GLY A 215 -19.75 10.06 -9.53
CA GLY A 215 -18.59 10.22 -10.41
C GLY A 215 -17.26 10.24 -9.68
N LEU A 216 -16.21 10.58 -10.41
CA LEU A 216 -14.83 10.69 -9.95
C LEU A 216 -14.25 12.05 -10.35
N ARG A 217 -13.48 12.64 -9.45
CA ARG A 217 -12.55 13.73 -9.76
C ARG A 217 -11.15 13.16 -9.76
N VAL A 218 -10.46 13.25 -10.89
CA VAL A 218 -9.10 12.77 -11.09
C VAL A 218 -8.19 13.97 -11.32
N THR A 219 -7.18 14.13 -10.48
CA THR A 219 -6.24 15.23 -10.55
C THR A 219 -4.91 14.74 -11.10
N PHE A 220 -4.41 15.40 -12.14
CA PHE A 220 -3.10 15.13 -12.75
C PHE A 220 -2.16 16.32 -12.58
N LEU A 221 -0.86 16.04 -12.68
CA LEU A 221 0.17 17.04 -12.97
C LEU A 221 0.62 16.84 -14.41
N SER A 222 0.60 17.91 -15.20
CA SER A 222 1.05 17.93 -16.59
C SER A 222 1.91 19.16 -16.81
N GLU A 223 2.87 19.10 -17.74
CA GLU A 223 3.49 20.32 -18.24
C GLU A 223 2.42 21.15 -18.98
N ASP A 224 2.43 22.48 -18.74
CA ASP A 224 1.54 23.40 -19.45
C ASP A 224 2.17 23.81 -20.78
N ASP A 225 1.69 23.20 -21.87
CA ASP A 225 2.16 23.50 -23.23
C ASP A 225 1.58 24.82 -23.77
N THR A 226 0.74 25.53 -22.99
CA THR A 226 0.12 26.78 -23.42
C THR A 226 0.98 28.02 -23.15
N LEU A 227 2.06 27.88 -22.38
CA LEU A 227 2.93 28.99 -21.97
C LEU A 227 4.39 28.78 -22.40
N SER A 228 4.68 29.18 -23.65
CA SER A 228 5.99 29.63 -24.16
C SER A 228 7.04 28.54 -24.56
N PRO A 229 8.06 28.89 -25.39
CA PRO A 229 8.95 27.91 -26.04
C PRO A 229 9.81 27.13 -25.03
N PRO A 230 10.38 25.96 -25.42
CA PRO A 230 10.90 24.95 -24.49
C PRO A 230 12.22 25.43 -23.87
N ARG A 231 12.17 26.32 -22.88
CA ARG A 231 13.33 26.88 -22.20
C ARG A 231 12.90 27.66 -20.96
N LYS A 232 12.65 26.91 -19.89
CA LYS A 232 12.86 27.18 -18.44
C LYS A 232 11.93 26.23 -17.71
N THR A 233 12.44 25.56 -16.67
CA THR A 233 11.72 24.70 -15.72
C THR A 233 10.19 24.83 -15.83
N SER A 234 9.56 24.00 -16.67
CA SER A 234 8.12 24.04 -16.86
C SER A 234 7.47 23.76 -15.52
N GLU A 235 6.74 24.74 -14.98
CA GLU A 235 5.92 24.51 -13.80
C GLU A 235 4.85 23.49 -14.18
N LEU A 236 4.74 22.41 -13.40
CA LEU A 236 3.70 21.42 -13.62
C LEU A 236 2.34 22.05 -13.31
N ALA A 237 1.49 22.17 -14.31
CA ALA A 237 0.11 22.59 -14.14
C ALA A 237 -0.74 21.44 -13.61
N ARG A 238 -1.56 21.78 -12.61
CA ARG A 238 -2.59 20.89 -12.09
C ARG A 238 -3.79 20.86 -13.04
N ALA A 239 -4.17 19.66 -13.46
CA ALA A 239 -5.35 19.44 -14.30
C ALA A 239 -6.37 18.55 -13.59
N ASP A 240 -7.53 19.11 -13.28
CA ASP A 240 -8.66 18.38 -12.72
C ASP A 240 -9.56 17.85 -13.85
N ARG A 241 -9.84 16.55 -13.83
CA ARG A 241 -10.73 15.86 -14.77
C ARG A 241 -11.90 15.26 -14.01
N ILE A 242 -13.12 15.61 -14.39
CA ILE A 242 -14.35 15.14 -13.75
C ILE A 242 -15.04 14.16 -14.68
N ILE A 243 -15.39 12.99 -14.17
CA ILE A 243 -16.09 11.94 -14.90
C ILE A 243 -17.31 11.57 -14.10
N ARG A 244 -18.48 11.56 -14.72
CA ARG A 244 -19.73 11.11 -14.08
C ARG A 244 -20.15 9.75 -14.60
N PHE A 245 -20.76 8.95 -13.72
CA PHE A 245 -21.36 7.70 -14.12
C PHE A 245 -22.55 7.97 -15.04
N GLY A 246 -22.47 7.46 -16.27
CA GLY A 246 -23.41 7.77 -17.35
C GLY A 246 -22.87 8.73 -18.41
N ASP A 247 -21.65 9.27 -18.23
CA ASP A 247 -20.98 10.03 -19.29
C ASP A 247 -20.78 9.20 -20.56
N SER A 248 -20.81 9.87 -21.72
CA SER A 248 -20.54 9.23 -23.01
C SER A 248 -19.08 8.80 -23.11
N GLU A 249 -18.82 7.77 -23.92
CA GLU A 249 -17.46 7.28 -24.19
C GLU A 249 -16.51 8.40 -24.64
N GLN A 250 -16.99 9.28 -25.52
CA GLN A 250 -16.24 10.43 -26.03
C GLN A 250 -15.87 11.41 -24.89
N SER A 251 -16.77 11.61 -23.92
CA SER A 251 -16.49 12.44 -22.74
C SER A 251 -15.41 11.82 -21.86
N VAL A 252 -15.50 10.51 -21.60
CA VAL A 252 -14.50 9.78 -20.80
C VAL A 252 -13.14 9.79 -21.50
N LEU A 253 -13.09 9.50 -22.80
CA LEU A 253 -11.85 9.51 -23.60
C LEU A 253 -11.22 10.90 -23.70
N SER A 254 -12.02 11.95 -23.83
CA SER A 254 -11.49 13.32 -23.85
C SER A 254 -10.94 13.76 -22.48
N SER A 255 -11.47 13.19 -21.39
CA SER A 255 -11.05 13.52 -20.02
C SER A 255 -9.83 12.73 -19.55
N LEU A 256 -9.78 11.41 -19.80
CA LEU A 256 -8.72 10.51 -19.31
C LEU A 256 -7.73 10.03 -20.38
N GLY A 257 -8.03 10.25 -21.66
CA GLY A 257 -7.29 9.64 -22.76
C GLY A 257 -7.72 8.20 -23.03
N ALA A 258 -6.85 7.44 -23.70
CA ALA A 258 -7.16 6.06 -24.09
C ALA A 258 -7.11 5.10 -22.88
N PRO A 259 -8.06 4.15 -22.77
CA PRO A 259 -8.02 3.13 -21.73
C PRO A 259 -6.88 2.14 -21.97
N SER A 260 -6.39 1.53 -20.90
CA SER A 260 -5.40 0.46 -20.96
C SER A 260 -5.95 -0.79 -21.65
N LYS A 261 -7.23 -1.09 -21.42
CA LYS A 261 -7.93 -2.22 -22.04
C LYS A 261 -9.44 -1.96 -22.11
N ILE A 262 -10.08 -2.50 -23.13
CA ILE A 262 -11.53 -2.52 -23.27
C ILE A 262 -11.98 -3.95 -23.06
N PHE A 263 -12.97 -4.16 -22.18
CA PHE A 263 -13.54 -5.47 -21.91
C PHE A 263 -14.98 -5.50 -22.35
N TYR A 264 -15.38 -6.54 -23.06
CA TYR A 264 -16.76 -6.74 -23.51
C TYR A 264 -17.47 -7.73 -22.57
N LYS A 265 -18.75 -7.48 -22.26
CA LYS A 265 -19.60 -8.31 -21.40
C LYS A 265 -19.87 -9.71 -21.96
N SER A 266 -19.32 -10.04 -23.13
CA SER A 266 -19.51 -11.29 -23.88
C SER A 266 -18.68 -12.49 -23.39
N ASP A 267 -17.93 -12.39 -22.29
CA ASP A 267 -17.28 -13.54 -21.65
C ASP A 267 -18.26 -14.44 -20.84
N GLU A 268 -19.57 -14.31 -21.05
CA GLU A 268 -20.52 -15.39 -20.72
C GLU A 268 -20.36 -16.53 -21.72
N LYS A 269 -19.63 -17.58 -21.33
CA LYS A 269 -19.55 -18.86 -22.03
C LYS A 269 -20.95 -19.29 -22.53
N MET A 270 -21.05 -19.56 -23.83
CA MET A 270 -22.23 -20.01 -24.57
C MET A 270 -23.31 -20.72 -23.73
N LEU A 271 -24.36 -19.99 -23.34
CA LEU A 271 -25.63 -20.57 -22.91
C LEU A 271 -26.42 -20.99 -24.16
N ILE A 272 -26.03 -22.10 -24.78
CA ILE A 272 -26.83 -22.78 -25.81
C ILE A 272 -28.00 -23.46 -25.09
N GLN A 273 -29.04 -22.67 -24.79
CA GLN A 273 -30.44 -23.07 -24.59
C GLN A 273 -31.20 -21.89 -23.95
N ARG A 274 -31.53 -20.87 -24.74
CA ARG A 274 -32.66 -19.98 -24.40
C ARG A 274 -33.76 -20.19 -25.41
N GLY A 275 -34.74 -20.99 -25.01
CA GLY A 275 -36.02 -21.11 -25.71
C GLY A 275 -36.78 -19.77 -25.65
N SER A 276 -37.32 -19.38 -26.79
CA SER A 276 -38.61 -18.74 -27.05
C SER A 276 -39.23 -17.76 -26.03
N ASN A 277 -38.46 -16.97 -25.28
CA ASN A 277 -38.98 -15.89 -24.42
C ASN A 277 -38.04 -14.67 -24.37
N SER A 278 -37.48 -14.25 -25.52
CA SER A 278 -36.55 -13.11 -25.62
C SER A 278 -37.24 -11.77 -25.94
N GLU A 279 -38.44 -11.51 -25.40
CA GLU A 279 -39.15 -10.25 -25.70
C GLU A 279 -39.07 -9.18 -24.59
N ASN A 280 -38.45 -9.44 -23.44
CA ASN A 280 -38.43 -8.49 -22.31
C ASN A 280 -37.04 -8.05 -21.78
N LEU A 281 -35.96 -8.23 -22.53
CA LEU A 281 -34.61 -7.79 -22.12
C LEU A 281 -33.91 -7.04 -23.26
N LYS A 282 -34.50 -5.92 -23.68
CA LYS A 282 -33.87 -4.94 -24.56
C LYS A 282 -33.62 -3.65 -23.78
N ASN A 283 -32.60 -3.65 -22.92
CA ASN A 283 -31.91 -2.40 -22.58
C ASN A 283 -30.93 -2.13 -23.73
N VAL A 284 -31.41 -1.48 -24.79
CA VAL A 284 -30.67 -1.31 -26.07
C VAL A 284 -29.52 -0.29 -25.96
N ASP A 285 -29.48 0.54 -24.91
CA ASP A 285 -28.55 1.67 -24.83
C ASP A 285 -27.42 1.52 -23.78
N GLN A 286 -27.23 0.35 -23.18
CA GLN A 286 -26.06 0.15 -22.32
C GLN A 286 -24.92 -0.43 -23.13
N PRO A 287 -23.72 0.18 -23.12
CA PRO A 287 -22.57 -0.39 -23.78
C PRO A 287 -22.29 -1.78 -23.20
N ASP A 288 -22.08 -2.73 -24.09
CA ASP A 288 -21.68 -4.10 -23.77
C ASP A 288 -20.20 -4.18 -23.41
N PHE A 289 -19.59 -3.10 -22.96
CA PHE A 289 -18.19 -3.05 -22.60
C PHE A 289 -17.91 -2.06 -21.48
N PHE A 290 -16.69 -2.11 -20.93
CA PHE A 290 -16.17 -1.10 -20.02
C PHE A 290 -14.71 -0.78 -20.32
N PHE A 291 -14.33 0.46 -20.05
CA PHE A 291 -12.96 0.96 -20.13
C PHE A 291 -12.20 0.64 -18.84
N ASN A 292 -11.04 0.00 -18.98
CA ASN A 292 -10.12 -0.23 -17.88
C ASN A 292 -8.96 0.77 -17.95
N TYR A 293 -8.83 1.61 -16.92
CA TYR A 293 -7.75 2.59 -16.75
C TYR A 293 -6.73 2.15 -15.71
N PHE A 294 -6.48 0.84 -15.59
CA PHE A 294 -5.52 0.28 -14.64
C PHE A 294 -4.12 0.91 -14.73
N THR A 295 -3.67 1.35 -15.91
CA THR A 295 -2.38 2.07 -16.06
C THR A 295 -2.35 3.40 -15.34
N LEU A 296 -3.51 4.03 -15.11
CA LEU A 296 -3.65 5.25 -14.30
C LEU A 296 -3.75 4.94 -12.79
N GLY A 297 -3.58 3.69 -12.35
CA GLY A 297 -3.70 3.36 -10.92
C GLY A 297 -5.11 3.52 -10.34
N LEU A 298 -6.13 3.66 -11.19
CA LEU A 298 -7.52 3.74 -10.77
C LEU A 298 -8.01 2.37 -10.32
N VAL A 299 -7.98 2.12 -9.01
CA VAL A 299 -8.46 0.91 -8.35
C VAL A 299 -9.49 1.31 -7.30
N GLY A 300 -10.74 0.86 -7.43
CA GLY A 300 -11.86 1.23 -6.55
C GLY A 300 -13.08 0.36 -6.77
#